data_AF-A0A2V7XS56-F1
#
_entry.id   AF-A0A2V7XS56-F1
#
_cell.length_a   1.000
_cell.length_b   1.000
_cell.length_c   1.000
_cell.angle_alpha   90.00
_cell.angle_beta   90.00
_cell.angle_gamma   90.00
#
_symmetry.space_group_name_H-M   'P 1'
#
loop_
_entity.id
_entity.type
_entity.pdbx_description
1 polymer ?
#
loop_
_entity_poly.entity_id
_entity_poly.type
_entity_poly.pdbx_seq_one_letter_code
_entity_poly.pdbx_strand_id
1 'polypeptide(L)'
;MAGSANRRAPRARLASRAAVLAAGLSALSCNAFRRSGPDEAPTVSPPRSVSVTIEYTQVNECVAGSPRCEDNVVFFGSWMQAGQEFFLKKDPGRFVWKGTATSVPVNFPPRGQPYFVRVYDPHVVGSPTEGVTAERLKVGGELITRFFSPGNAEEAGMVFVDDNGQGHSPF
;
A
#
# COMPACT_ATOMS: atom_id res chain seq x y z
N MET A 1 -25.19 -32.57 54.96
CA MET A 1 -26.61 -32.61 54.55
C MET A 1 -26.67 -33.08 53.10
N ALA A 2 -27.47 -34.14 52.87
CA ALA A 2 -28.15 -34.61 51.64
C ALA A 2 -27.55 -34.25 50.25
N GLY A 3 -27.21 -35.19 49.36
CA GLY A 3 -28.14 -36.06 48.60
C GLY A 3 -28.39 -35.41 47.22
N SER A 4 -28.55 -36.05 46.06
CA SER A 4 -28.89 -37.41 45.66
C SER A 4 -28.61 -37.55 44.14
N ALA A 5 -28.41 -38.78 43.67
CA ALA A 5 -28.20 -39.16 42.27
C ALA A 5 -29.53 -39.28 41.48
N ASN A 6 -29.47 -39.24 40.14
CA ASN A 6 -30.33 -40.03 39.22
C ASN A 6 -29.81 -39.88 37.76
N ARG A 7 -29.20 -40.88 37.13
CA ARG A 7 -29.71 -42.13 36.51
C ARG A 7 -30.38 -41.97 35.12
N ARG A 8 -29.68 -42.58 34.14
CA ARG A 8 -30.14 -43.49 33.06
C ARG A 8 -30.78 -42.92 31.77
N ALA A 9 -30.03 -43.08 30.67
CA ALA A 9 -30.52 -43.42 29.32
C ALA A 9 -31.23 -44.81 29.33
N PRO A 10 -32.00 -45.28 28.32
CA PRO A 10 -31.47 -45.55 26.95
C PRO A 10 -32.49 -45.66 25.78
N ARG A 11 -31.96 -46.08 24.61
CA ARG A 11 -32.58 -46.79 23.47
C ARG A 11 -33.34 -45.97 22.42
N ALA A 12 -33.37 -46.32 21.14
CA ALA A 12 -32.57 -47.19 20.27
C ALA A 12 -33.26 -47.17 18.88
N ARG A 13 -32.46 -47.33 17.82
CA ARG A 13 -32.80 -47.92 16.50
C ARG A 13 -33.83 -47.18 15.64
N LEU A 14 -33.44 -46.86 14.41
CA LEU A 14 -33.80 -47.69 13.26
C LEU A 14 -32.95 -47.31 12.04
N ALA A 15 -32.26 -48.32 11.53
CA ALA A 15 -31.69 -48.32 10.20
C ALA A 15 -32.82 -48.39 9.16
N SER A 16 -32.64 -47.74 8.02
CA SER A 16 -33.24 -48.19 6.76
C SER A 16 -32.38 -47.79 5.58
N ARG A 17 -31.85 -48.82 4.91
CA ARG A 17 -31.30 -48.78 3.56
C ARG A 17 -32.44 -48.54 2.58
N ALA A 18 -32.29 -47.61 1.65
CA ALA A 18 -32.95 -47.66 0.35
C ALA A 18 -32.16 -46.82 -0.65
N ALA A 19 -31.34 -47.49 -1.45
CA ALA A 19 -30.83 -46.94 -2.70
C ALA A 19 -31.94 -47.03 -3.75
N VAL A 20 -32.28 -45.92 -4.38
CA VAL A 20 -33.00 -45.91 -5.67
C VAL A 20 -32.26 -44.96 -6.59
N LEU A 21 -31.61 -45.56 -7.58
CA LEU A 21 -31.13 -44.90 -8.80
C LEU A 21 -32.35 -44.44 -9.61
N ALA A 22 -32.41 -43.15 -9.92
CA ALA A 22 -33.25 -42.63 -11.00
C ALA A 22 -32.44 -41.59 -11.80
N ALA A 23 -31.79 -42.07 -12.86
CA ALA A 23 -31.34 -41.23 -13.95
C ALA A 23 -32.55 -40.91 -14.83
N GLY A 24 -32.79 -39.63 -15.12
CA GLY A 24 -33.95 -39.22 -15.91
C GLY A 24 -33.96 -37.73 -16.25
N LEU A 25 -33.17 -37.39 -17.27
CA LEU A 25 -33.33 -36.27 -18.23
C LEU A 25 -34.36 -35.18 -17.90
N SER A 26 -33.86 -34.01 -17.51
CA SER A 26 -34.50 -32.73 -17.79
C SER A 26 -33.44 -31.65 -18.08
N ALA A 27 -32.62 -31.93 -19.10
CA ALA A 27 -31.81 -30.92 -19.78
C ALA A 27 -32.70 -30.02 -20.67
N LEU A 28 -33.67 -29.32 -20.08
CA LEU A 28 -34.49 -28.32 -20.77
C LEU A 28 -34.91 -27.19 -19.80
N SER A 29 -33.98 -26.61 -19.04
CA SER A 29 -34.29 -25.34 -18.34
C SER A 29 -33.11 -24.42 -18.00
N CYS A 30 -31.93 -24.60 -18.60
CA CYS A 30 -30.79 -23.68 -18.35
C CYS A 30 -30.44 -22.76 -19.52
N ASN A 31 -31.23 -22.75 -20.62
CA ASN A 31 -30.94 -21.94 -21.80
C ASN A 31 -31.87 -20.73 -22.01
N ALA A 32 -32.76 -20.43 -21.06
CA ALA A 32 -33.69 -19.30 -21.19
C ALA A 32 -33.12 -17.92 -20.78
N PHE A 33 -31.84 -17.83 -20.42
CA PHE A 33 -31.15 -16.57 -20.09
C PHE A 33 -29.99 -16.26 -21.05
N ARG A 34 -30.13 -16.57 -22.34
CA ARG A 34 -29.32 -15.89 -23.37
C ARG A 34 -29.99 -14.56 -23.73
N ARG A 35 -29.80 -13.56 -22.88
CA ARG A 35 -29.77 -12.17 -23.36
C ARG A 35 -28.41 -11.99 -24.04
N SER A 36 -28.41 -11.93 -25.36
CA SER A 36 -27.33 -11.30 -26.11
C SER A 36 -27.32 -9.81 -25.75
N GLY A 37 -26.54 -9.44 -24.75
CA GLY A 37 -26.20 -8.05 -24.46
C GLY A 37 -25.00 -7.64 -25.31
N PRO A 38 -25.00 -6.44 -25.92
CA PRO A 38 -23.79 -5.91 -26.53
C PRO A 38 -22.80 -5.50 -25.42
N ASP A 39 -21.53 -5.67 -25.77
CA ASP A 39 -20.32 -5.25 -25.07
C ASP A 39 -19.98 -5.98 -23.76
N GLU A 40 -19.00 -6.88 -23.93
CA GLU A 40 -17.97 -7.24 -22.96
C GLU A 40 -17.79 -6.14 -21.91
N ALA A 41 -18.13 -6.45 -20.65
CA ALA A 41 -17.79 -5.56 -19.54
C ALA A 41 -16.29 -5.25 -19.66
N PRO A 42 -15.86 -3.97 -19.62
CA PRO A 42 -14.46 -3.65 -19.80
C PRO A 42 -13.67 -4.49 -18.79
N THR A 43 -12.78 -5.35 -19.30
CA THR A 43 -11.83 -6.08 -18.48
C THR A 43 -11.18 -5.04 -17.58
N VAL A 44 -11.46 -5.09 -16.27
CA VAL A 44 -10.84 -4.18 -15.31
C VAL A 44 -9.38 -4.58 -15.28
N SER A 45 -8.57 -3.94 -16.13
CA SER A 45 -7.14 -4.14 -16.16
C SER A 45 -6.63 -3.98 -14.74
N PRO A 46 -5.89 -4.96 -14.19
CA PRO A 46 -5.30 -4.83 -12.87
C PRO A 46 -4.55 -3.50 -12.78
N PRO A 47 -4.60 -2.80 -11.63
CA PRO A 47 -3.82 -1.58 -11.47
C PRO A 47 -2.35 -1.90 -11.79
N ARG A 48 -1.84 -1.27 -12.84
CA ARG A 48 -0.45 -1.44 -13.26
C ARG A 48 0.43 -0.86 -12.16
N SER A 49 1.45 -1.60 -11.75
CA SER A 49 2.37 -1.20 -10.70
C SER A 49 3.80 -1.24 -11.19
N VAL A 50 4.62 -0.30 -10.73
CA VAL A 50 6.02 -0.12 -11.14
C VAL A 50 6.94 -0.07 -9.92
N SER A 51 8.25 -0.17 -10.18
CA SER A 51 9.27 0.12 -9.16
C SER A 51 9.77 1.55 -9.36
N VAL A 52 9.89 2.31 -8.27
CA VAL A 52 10.24 3.73 -8.30
C VAL A 52 11.46 3.95 -7.42
N THR A 53 12.48 4.60 -7.97
CA THR A 53 13.65 5.03 -7.20
C THR A 53 13.28 6.25 -6.37
N ILE A 54 13.59 6.17 -5.08
CA ILE A 54 13.43 7.27 -4.12
C ILE A 54 14.82 7.78 -3.76
N GLU A 55 15.01 9.10 -3.87
CA GLU A 55 16.24 9.76 -3.42
C GLU A 55 15.90 10.91 -2.48
N TYR A 56 16.62 11.03 -1.37
CA TYR A 56 16.51 12.14 -0.44
C TYR A 56 17.87 12.79 -0.28
N THR A 57 17.97 14.09 -0.53
CA THR A 57 19.23 14.83 -0.36
C THR A 57 19.18 15.68 0.89
N GLN A 58 20.14 15.51 1.79
CA GLN A 58 20.32 16.35 2.97
C GLN A 58 21.30 17.48 2.72
N VAL A 59 21.04 18.65 3.32
CA VAL A 59 22.04 19.70 3.50
C VAL A 59 23.06 19.21 4.55
N ASN A 60 24.32 19.65 4.46
CA ASN A 60 25.43 19.25 5.37
C ASN A 60 25.26 19.81 6.80
N GLU A 61 24.08 19.68 7.37
CA GLU A 61 23.68 20.27 8.64
C GLU A 61 22.87 19.22 9.38
N CYS A 62 23.58 18.33 10.06
CA CYS A 62 22.99 17.76 11.25
C CYS A 62 22.80 18.87 12.27
N VAL A 63 21.70 18.84 13.02
CA VAL A 63 21.58 19.67 14.22
C VAL A 63 22.81 19.42 15.10
N ALA A 64 23.50 20.51 15.46
CA ALA A 64 24.78 20.45 16.17
C ALA A 64 24.65 19.59 17.43
N GLY A 65 25.49 18.55 17.54
CA GLY A 65 25.49 17.61 18.65
C GLY A 65 24.63 16.35 18.47
N SER A 66 23.99 16.15 17.31
CA SER A 66 23.25 14.91 17.04
C SER A 66 24.20 13.72 16.78
N PRO A 67 24.15 12.64 17.57
CA PRO A 67 24.97 11.44 17.34
C PRO A 67 24.47 10.59 16.15
N ARG A 68 23.41 11.05 15.46
CA ARG A 68 22.63 10.25 14.49
C ARG A 68 22.94 10.57 13.03
N CYS A 69 23.97 11.35 12.71
CA CYS A 69 24.28 11.84 11.35
C CYS A 69 24.49 10.78 10.25
N GLU A 70 24.64 9.52 10.66
CA GLU A 70 24.79 8.37 9.76
C GLU A 70 23.54 7.48 9.74
N ASP A 71 22.52 7.81 10.54
CA ASP A 71 21.28 7.05 10.61
C ASP A 71 20.55 7.07 9.26
N ASN A 72 19.81 6.00 8.99
CA ASN A 72 18.95 5.92 7.82
C ASN A 72 17.74 6.83 8.00
N VAL A 73 17.26 7.39 6.89
CA VAL A 73 15.96 8.08 6.83
C VAL A 73 14.87 7.07 6.44
N VAL A 74 13.63 7.30 6.87
CA VAL A 74 12.49 6.40 6.59
C VAL A 74 11.59 7.05 5.57
N PHE A 75 11.23 6.32 4.50
CA PHE A 75 10.31 6.80 3.47
C PHE A 75 8.89 6.28 3.69
N PHE A 76 7.92 7.15 3.43
CA PHE A 76 6.49 6.86 3.45
C PHE A 76 5.84 7.34 2.16
N GLY A 77 4.96 6.51 1.59
CA GLY A 77 4.09 6.89 0.47
C GLY A 77 2.64 6.51 0.77
N SER A 78 1.68 7.32 0.33
CA SER A 78 0.25 7.09 0.60
C SER A 78 -0.33 5.85 -0.08
N TRP A 79 0.41 5.24 -1.01
CA TRP A 79 0.07 3.94 -1.59
C TRP A 79 0.50 2.75 -0.72
N MET A 80 1.29 2.99 0.32
CA MET A 80 1.79 1.95 1.22
C MET A 80 0.77 1.63 2.31
N GLN A 81 0.72 0.36 2.70
CA GLN A 81 0.01 -0.06 3.91
C GLN A 81 0.82 0.33 5.16
N ALA A 82 0.15 0.42 6.30
CA ALA A 82 0.83 0.64 7.58
C ALA A 82 1.86 -0.47 7.83
N GLY A 83 3.10 -0.10 8.17
CA GLY A 83 4.22 -1.03 8.36
C GLY A 83 4.99 -1.37 7.08
N GLN A 84 4.65 -0.78 5.92
CA GLN A 84 5.38 -0.94 4.66
C GLN A 84 6.38 0.19 4.38
N GLU A 85 6.54 1.13 5.30
CA GLU A 85 7.64 2.08 5.26
C GLU A 85 9.00 1.35 5.18
N PHE A 86 9.98 2.00 4.58
CA PHE A 86 11.30 1.42 4.44
C PHE A 86 12.41 2.44 4.60
N PHE A 87 13.58 1.94 4.99
CA PHE A 87 14.77 2.76 5.15
C PHE A 87 15.41 3.08 3.80
N LEU A 88 15.62 4.36 3.54
CA LEU A 88 16.57 4.79 2.52
C LEU A 88 17.98 4.67 3.10
N LYS A 89 18.92 4.18 2.30
CA LYS A 89 20.31 3.96 2.70
C LYS A 89 21.18 5.11 2.21
N LYS A 90 22.08 5.58 3.06
CA LYS A 90 23.03 6.64 2.70
C LYS A 90 24.00 6.17 1.61
N ASP A 91 24.16 6.98 0.56
CA ASP A 91 25.21 6.83 -0.44
C ASP A 91 26.57 7.16 0.22
N PRO A 92 27.58 6.27 0.11
CA PRO A 92 28.89 6.50 0.73
C PRO A 92 29.51 7.84 0.32
N GLY A 93 29.97 8.61 1.31
CA GLY A 93 30.64 9.90 1.09
C GLY A 93 29.72 11.04 0.64
N ARG A 94 28.40 10.84 0.64
CA ARG A 94 27.41 11.85 0.22
C ARG A 94 26.29 11.94 1.24
N PHE A 95 25.65 13.11 1.31
CA PHE A 95 24.42 13.33 2.07
C PHE A 95 23.21 13.06 1.18
N VAL A 96 23.19 11.88 0.57
CA VAL A 96 22.09 11.40 -0.28
C VAL A 96 21.68 10.04 0.22
N TRP A 97 20.39 9.82 0.44
CA TRP A 97 19.84 8.53 0.83
C TRP A 97 18.98 8.00 -0.30
N LYS A 98 19.10 6.70 -0.60
CA LYS A 98 18.42 6.07 -1.72
C LYS A 98 17.72 4.77 -1.34
N GLY A 99 16.67 4.46 -2.06
CA GLY A 99 15.98 3.17 -1.98
C GLY A 99 14.99 3.00 -3.12
N THR A 100 14.28 1.88 -3.13
CA THR A 100 13.34 1.55 -4.20
C THR A 100 12.00 1.17 -3.58
N ALA A 101 10.96 1.91 -3.95
CA ALA A 101 9.59 1.54 -3.64
C ALA A 101 9.11 0.56 -4.72
N THR A 102 8.71 -0.64 -4.32
CA THR A 102 8.15 -1.64 -5.22
C THR A 102 6.62 -1.58 -5.21
N SER A 103 6.00 -2.04 -6.30
CA SER A 103 4.54 -2.15 -6.41
C SER A 103 3.81 -0.80 -6.27
N VAL A 104 4.41 0.28 -6.75
CA VAL A 104 3.78 1.61 -6.77
C VAL A 104 2.73 1.64 -7.87
N PRO A 105 1.44 1.84 -7.58
CA PRO A 105 0.44 1.89 -8.63
C PRO A 105 0.64 3.12 -9.52
N VAL A 106 0.42 2.96 -10.82
CA VAL A 106 0.54 4.05 -11.79
C VAL A 106 -0.72 4.93 -11.74
N ASN A 107 -0.53 6.24 -11.65
CA ASN A 107 -1.62 7.23 -11.68
C ASN A 107 -1.38 8.41 -12.64
N PHE A 108 -0.32 8.36 -13.46
CA PHE A 108 -0.03 9.30 -14.55
C PHE A 108 -0.32 8.70 -15.95
N PRO A 109 -0.85 9.45 -16.94
CA PRO A 109 -1.40 10.82 -16.84
C PRO A 109 -2.46 10.93 -15.74
N PRO A 110 -2.64 12.09 -15.08
CA PRO A 110 -3.46 12.19 -13.87
C PRO A 110 -4.86 11.61 -14.03
N ARG A 111 -5.14 10.49 -13.35
CA ARG A 111 -6.48 9.85 -13.33
C ARG A 111 -7.22 10.02 -12.00
N GLY A 112 -6.60 10.73 -11.05
CA GLY A 112 -7.09 10.88 -9.69
C GLY A 112 -6.23 11.84 -8.89
N GLN A 113 -6.21 11.67 -7.57
CA GLN A 113 -5.36 12.46 -6.68
C GLN A 113 -3.88 12.06 -6.80
N PRO A 114 -2.94 13.01 -6.62
CA PRO A 114 -1.53 12.67 -6.50
C PRO A 114 -1.30 11.81 -5.25
N TYR A 115 -0.19 11.09 -5.25
CA TYR A 115 0.29 10.45 -4.04
C TYR A 115 0.92 11.46 -3.10
N PHE A 116 0.74 11.23 -1.80
CA PHE A 116 1.44 11.96 -0.75
C PHE A 116 2.67 11.15 -0.32
N VAL A 117 3.83 11.78 -0.35
CA VAL A 117 5.10 11.16 0.02
C VAL A 117 5.83 12.01 1.05
N ARG A 118 6.59 11.37 1.93
CA ARG A 118 7.42 12.08 2.92
C ARG A 118 8.53 11.17 3.41
N VAL A 119 9.52 11.79 4.02
CA VAL A 119 10.54 11.09 4.79
C VAL A 119 10.48 11.50 6.25
N TYR A 120 10.85 10.58 7.12
CA TYR A 120 11.31 10.91 8.46
C TYR A 120 12.84 10.94 8.44
N ASP A 121 13.37 12.13 8.66
CA ASP A 121 14.77 12.47 8.79
C ASP A 121 15.11 12.65 10.29
N PRO A 122 15.83 11.69 10.92
CA PRO A 122 16.21 11.78 12.33
C PRO A 122 17.24 12.90 12.61
N HIS A 123 17.86 13.47 11.58
CA HIS A 123 18.91 14.49 11.71
C HIS A 123 18.35 15.89 11.94
N VAL A 124 17.06 16.11 11.64
CA VAL A 124 16.37 17.39 11.79
C VAL A 124 15.22 17.33 12.81
N VAL A 125 15.18 16.29 13.64
CA VAL A 125 14.25 16.18 14.79
C VAL A 125 14.53 17.32 15.76
N GLY A 126 13.63 18.30 15.82
CA GLY A 126 13.80 19.57 16.53
C GLY A 126 13.57 20.81 15.64
N SER A 127 13.47 20.64 14.32
CA SER A 127 12.91 21.64 13.42
C SER A 127 11.38 21.78 13.62
N PRO A 128 10.74 22.81 13.04
CA PRO A 128 9.27 22.91 13.00
C PRO A 128 8.55 21.72 12.36
N THR A 129 9.28 20.93 11.56
CA THR A 129 8.72 19.74 10.91
C THR A 129 8.90 18.47 11.74
N GLU A 130 9.54 18.56 12.90
CA GLU A 130 9.79 17.45 13.84
C GLU A 130 10.47 16.23 13.21
N GLY A 131 11.30 16.46 12.17
CA GLY A 131 11.95 15.40 11.41
C GLY A 131 11.15 14.90 10.20
N VAL A 132 9.88 15.28 10.04
CA VAL A 132 9.10 14.91 8.86
C VAL A 132 9.37 15.93 7.75
N THR A 133 9.65 15.51 6.53
CA THR A 133 9.74 16.45 5.40
C THR A 133 9.56 15.74 4.08
N ALA A 134 9.09 16.45 3.06
CA ALA A 134 9.17 16.02 1.67
C ALA A 134 10.04 16.95 0.82
N GLU A 135 10.55 18.02 1.43
CA GLU A 135 11.54 18.88 0.82
C GLU A 135 12.78 18.05 0.42
N ARG A 136 13.38 18.35 -0.74
CA ARG A 136 14.59 17.67 -1.26
C ARG A 136 14.40 16.18 -1.58
N LEU A 137 13.17 15.67 -1.52
CA LEU A 137 12.80 14.34 -1.97
C LEU A 137 12.69 14.31 -3.50
N LYS A 138 13.20 13.24 -4.11
CA LYS A 138 12.95 12.88 -5.50
C LYS A 138 12.23 11.55 -5.58
N VAL A 139 11.26 11.47 -6.48
CA VAL A 139 10.49 10.25 -6.75
C VAL A 139 10.60 9.95 -8.24
N GLY A 140 11.18 8.81 -8.59
CA GLY A 140 11.40 8.44 -9.98
C GLY A 140 12.30 9.41 -10.73
N GLY A 141 13.22 10.10 -10.05
CA GLY A 141 14.09 11.13 -10.63
C GLY A 141 13.52 12.56 -10.64
N GLU A 142 12.21 12.73 -10.42
CA GLU A 142 11.55 14.04 -10.34
C GLU A 142 11.71 14.65 -8.95
N LEU A 143 12.13 15.91 -8.87
CA LEU A 143 12.15 16.66 -7.60
C LEU A 143 10.73 17.05 -7.22
N ILE A 144 10.35 16.81 -5.96
CA ILE A 144 9.06 17.27 -5.45
C ILE A 144 9.07 18.80 -5.36
N THR A 145 8.11 19.44 -6.04
CA THR A 145 7.95 20.90 -6.06
C THR A 145 6.58 21.40 -5.56
N ARG A 146 5.70 20.47 -5.18
CA ARG A 146 4.37 20.76 -4.64
C ARG A 146 4.18 20.04 -3.31
N PHE A 147 3.69 20.77 -2.32
CA PHE A 147 3.63 20.32 -0.94
C PHE A 147 2.24 20.55 -0.36
N PHE A 148 1.80 19.58 0.44
CA PHE A 148 0.69 19.70 1.37
C PHE A 148 1.24 20.08 2.73
N SER A 149 0.62 21.07 3.39
CA SER A 149 1.00 21.57 4.72
C SER A 149 2.51 21.81 4.90
N PRO A 150 3.15 22.63 4.04
CA PRO A 150 4.60 22.82 4.09
C PRO A 150 5.08 23.45 5.41
N GLY A 151 6.26 23.06 5.87
CA GLY A 151 6.95 23.67 7.01
C GLY A 151 6.45 23.23 8.39
N ASN A 152 5.70 22.14 8.49
CA ASN A 152 5.26 21.56 9.76
C ASN A 152 5.26 20.01 9.73
N ALA A 153 4.92 19.39 10.85
CA ALA A 153 4.97 17.92 11.01
C ALA A 153 3.98 17.14 10.11
N GLU A 154 3.00 17.82 9.48
CA GLU A 154 2.08 17.24 8.52
C GLU A 154 2.56 17.37 7.06
N GLU A 155 3.76 17.91 6.83
CA GLU A 155 4.28 18.11 5.48
C GLU A 155 4.31 16.81 4.67
N ALA A 156 3.80 16.91 3.43
CA ALA A 156 3.91 15.85 2.44
C ALA A 156 4.11 16.42 1.04
N GLY A 157 4.90 15.73 0.24
CA GLY A 157 5.12 16.01 -1.18
C GLY A 157 4.02 15.39 -2.01
N MET A 158 3.62 16.06 -3.09
CA MET A 158 2.62 15.54 -4.02
C MET A 158 3.27 15.10 -5.33
N VAL A 159 2.94 13.89 -5.79
CA VAL A 159 3.53 13.32 -7.01
C VAL A 159 2.59 12.35 -7.72
N PHE A 160 2.61 12.36 -9.05
CA PHE A 160 2.07 11.30 -9.89
C PHE A 160 3.21 10.38 -10.36
N VAL A 161 2.92 9.10 -10.61
CA VAL A 161 3.88 8.12 -11.10
C VAL A 161 3.37 7.52 -12.41
N ASP A 162 4.24 7.48 -13.42
CA ASP A 162 3.93 6.92 -14.74
C ASP A 162 4.35 5.45 -14.91
N ASP A 163 4.04 4.90 -16.09
CA ASP A 163 4.34 3.51 -16.45
C ASP A 163 5.84 3.18 -16.49
N ASN A 164 6.73 4.19 -16.53
CA ASN A 164 8.19 4.01 -16.50
C ASN A 164 8.76 4.15 -15.07
N GLY A 165 7.90 4.39 -14.07
CA GLY A 165 8.33 4.68 -12.71
C GLY A 165 8.90 6.09 -12.52
N GLN A 166 8.67 6.99 -13.49
CA GLN A 166 9.06 8.40 -13.40
C GLN A 166 8.00 9.16 -12.61
N GLY A 167 8.45 10.03 -11.71
CA GLY A 167 7.58 10.95 -10.98
C GLY A 167 7.22 12.17 -11.81
N HIS A 168 6.06 12.76 -11.52
CA HIS A 168 5.57 14.00 -12.14
C HIS A 168 4.94 14.89 -11.08
N SER A 169 5.51 16.07 -10.86
CA SER A 169 4.91 17.06 -9.96
C SER A 169 3.55 17.53 -10.50
N PRO A 170 2.52 17.70 -9.66
CA PRO A 170 1.28 18.35 -10.06
C PRO A 170 1.55 19.77 -10.59
N PHE A 171 0.78 20.19 -11.60
CA PHE A 171 0.89 21.51 -12.23
C PHE A 171 0.46 22.62 -11.25
#